data_AF-T0UWZ9-F1
#
_entry.id   AF-T0UWZ9-F1
#
_cell.length_a   1.000
_cell.length_b   1.000
_cell.length_c   1.000
_cell.angle_alpha   90.00
_cell.angle_beta   90.00
_cell.angle_gamma   90.00
#
_symmetry.space_group_name_H-M   'P 1'
#
loop_
_entity.id
_entity.type
_entity.pdbx_description
1 polymer ?
#
loop_
_entity_poly.entity_id
_entity_poly.type
_entity_poly.pdbx_seq_one_letter_code
_entity_poly.pdbx_strand_id
1 'polypeptide(L)'
;MIKELDGILKDALKLVYLDHSNHLFHQTNYHIHYFEMRKRQNDILRDMAENVNRCQLAASESMILAQLFKKTAQQLSQENPAQDLLDDISQYLAIFRERPLPKTREEFETRATLLQLLRDLETFIQVKVDFYQQFHKETE
;
A
#
# COMPACT_ATOMS: atom_id res chain seq x y z
N MET A 1 -10.00 -5.28 12.79
CA MET A 1 -8.70 -5.29 12.10
C MET A 1 -8.28 -3.92 11.54
N ILE A 2 -8.72 -3.42 10.36
CA ILE A 2 -8.27 -2.08 9.83
C ILE A 2 -8.63 -0.93 10.79
N LYS A 3 -9.86 -0.93 11.33
CA LYS A 3 -10.30 0.08 12.32
C LYS A 3 -9.54 0.01 13.65
N GLU A 4 -9.10 -1.18 14.06
CA GLU A 4 -8.27 -1.35 15.26
C GLU A 4 -6.87 -0.79 15.02
N LEU A 5 -6.29 -1.08 13.85
CA LEU A 5 -4.99 -0.53 13.45
C LEU A 5 -5.01 1.00 13.38
N ASP A 6 -6.11 1.60 12.91
CA ASP A 6 -6.28 3.07 12.92
C ASP A 6 -6.19 3.65 14.33
N GLY A 7 -6.85 3.01 15.31
CA GLY A 7 -6.75 3.39 16.72
C GLY A 7 -5.32 3.29 17.26
N ILE A 8 -4.65 2.16 17.00
CA ILE A 8 -3.27 1.92 17.44
C ILE A 8 -2.31 2.96 16.83
N LEU A 9 -2.41 3.24 15.53
CA LEU A 9 -1.56 4.22 14.86
C LEU A 9 -1.82 5.64 15.35
N LYS A 10 -3.08 5.99 15.63
CA LYS A 10 -3.45 7.28 16.20
C LYS A 10 -2.84 7.47 17.58
N ASP A 11 -2.87 6.45 18.43
CA ASP A 11 -2.27 6.53 19.77
C ASP A 11 -0.74 6.53 19.72
N ALA A 12 -0.13 5.74 18.84
CA ALA A 12 1.31 5.77 18.61
C ALA A 12 1.80 7.16 18.14
N LEU A 13 1.11 7.79 17.18
CA LEU A 13 1.43 9.14 16.73
C LEU A 13 1.34 10.16 17.87
N LYS A 14 0.30 10.11 18.72
CA LYS A 14 0.21 11.00 19.89
C LYS A 14 1.40 10.85 20.82
N LEU A 15 1.85 9.62 21.08
CA LEU A 15 2.99 9.34 21.95
C LEU A 15 4.27 9.91 21.37
N VAL A 16 4.52 9.69 20.07
CA VAL A 16 5.75 10.14 19.41
C VAL A 16 5.78 11.67 19.27
N TYR A 17 4.64 12.32 19.02
CA TYR A 17 4.55 13.78 19.03
C TYR A 17 4.80 14.38 20.42
N LEU A 18 4.30 13.73 21.47
CA LEU A 18 4.55 14.16 22.84
C LEU A 18 6.03 13.98 23.20
N ASP A 19 6.64 12.86 22.81
CA ASP A 19 8.08 12.62 22.98
C ASP A 19 8.92 13.68 22.25
N HIS A 20 8.55 14.03 21.01
CA HIS A 20 9.21 15.07 20.21
C HIS A 20 9.16 16.44 20.87
N SER A 21 8.01 16.81 21.44
CA SER A 21 7.90 18.07 22.17
C SER A 21 8.83 18.15 23.40
N ASN A 22 9.28 16.99 23.89
CA ASN A 22 10.16 16.86 25.06
C ASN A 22 11.64 16.58 24.69
N HIS A 23 11.98 16.28 23.43
CA HIS A 23 13.32 15.86 23.00
C HIS A 23 13.75 16.53 21.68
N LEU A 24 14.99 17.04 21.62
CA LEU A 24 15.48 17.93 20.56
C LEU A 24 16.20 17.23 19.37
N PHE A 25 15.97 15.95 19.06
CA PHE A 25 16.87 15.18 18.17
C PHE A 25 16.21 14.32 17.06
N HIS A 26 17.03 13.98 16.04
CA HIS A 26 16.71 13.28 14.79
C HIS A 26 15.97 11.94 14.90
N GLN A 27 16.21 11.16 15.96
CA GLN A 27 15.54 9.86 16.15
C GLN A 27 14.02 10.00 16.27
N THR A 28 13.53 11.06 16.91
CA THR A 28 12.09 11.30 17.00
C THR A 28 11.49 11.64 15.64
N ASN A 29 12.26 12.27 14.74
CA ASN A 29 11.81 12.59 13.39
C ASN A 29 11.55 11.33 12.55
N TYR A 30 12.44 10.33 12.63
CA TYR A 30 12.25 9.04 11.96
C TYR A 30 10.95 8.35 12.40
N HIS A 31 10.71 8.27 13.72
CA HIS A 31 9.53 7.61 14.25
C HIS A 31 8.23 8.32 13.87
N ILE A 32 8.19 9.65 13.87
CA ILE A 32 7.03 10.42 13.39
C ILE A 32 6.70 10.01 11.96
N HIS A 33 7.66 10.15 11.06
CA HIS A 33 7.45 9.87 9.64
C HIS A 33 7.13 8.40 9.38
N TYR A 34 7.68 7.47 10.17
CA TYR A 34 7.33 6.06 10.09
C TYR A 34 5.85 5.82 10.41
N PHE A 35 5.33 6.38 11.51
CA PHE A 35 3.93 6.18 11.88
C PHE A 35 2.97 6.94 10.96
N GLU A 36 3.36 8.10 10.44
CA GLU A 36 2.61 8.81 9.40
C GLU A 36 2.50 7.99 8.11
N MET A 37 3.62 7.40 7.67
CA MET A 37 3.67 6.49 6.53
C MET A 37 2.73 5.30 6.74
N ARG A 38 2.78 4.64 7.91
CA ARG A 38 1.89 3.52 8.24
C ARG A 38 0.42 3.93 8.31
N LYS A 39 0.11 5.13 8.78
CA LYS A 39 -1.25 5.68 8.78
C LYS A 39 -1.77 5.85 7.36
N ARG A 40 -0.98 6.47 6.48
CA ARG A 40 -1.32 6.61 5.07
C ARG A 40 -1.54 5.26 4.38
N GLN A 41 -0.69 4.28 4.68
CA GLN A 41 -0.88 2.89 4.22
C GLN A 41 -2.20 2.28 4.70
N ASN A 42 -2.57 2.50 5.97
CA ASN A 42 -3.84 2.00 6.53
C ASN A 42 -5.07 2.65 5.88
N ASP A 43 -4.99 3.95 5.56
CA ASP A 43 -6.04 4.65 4.82
C ASP A 43 -6.25 4.06 3.42
N ILE A 44 -5.16 3.80 2.67
CA ILE A 44 -5.24 3.16 1.36
C ILE A 44 -5.82 1.74 1.47
N LEU A 45 -5.42 0.96 2.48
CA LEU A 45 -5.97 -0.39 2.71
C LEU A 45 -7.48 -0.37 2.98
N ARG A 46 -7.98 0.66 3.67
CA ARG A 46 -9.42 0.83 3.90
C ARG A 46 -10.16 1.03 2.57
N ASP A 47 -9.66 1.93 1.74
CA ASP A 47 -10.25 2.24 0.44
C ASP A 47 -10.23 1.01 -0.49
N MET A 48 -9.10 0.28 -0.51
CA MET A 48 -8.98 -0.99 -1.24
C MET A 48 -9.97 -2.04 -0.74
N ALA A 49 -10.14 -2.19 0.59
CA ALA A 49 -11.07 -3.15 1.15
C ALA A 49 -12.52 -2.81 0.80
N GLU A 50 -12.90 -1.53 0.80
CA GLU A 50 -14.21 -1.08 0.34
C GLU A 50 -14.42 -1.36 -1.15
N ASN A 51 -13.42 -1.09 -1.99
CA ASN A 51 -13.46 -1.37 -3.42
C ASN A 51 -13.61 -2.87 -3.71
N VAL A 52 -12.86 -3.73 -3.02
CA VAL A 52 -12.97 -5.19 -3.14
C VAL A 52 -14.37 -5.67 -2.74
N ASN A 53 -14.93 -5.17 -1.64
CA ASN A 53 -16.25 -5.60 -1.17
C ASN A 53 -17.41 -5.17 -2.08
N ARG A 54 -17.21 -4.12 -2.89
CA ARG A 54 -18.24 -3.59 -3.80
C ARG A 54 -18.17 -4.17 -5.20
N CYS A 55 -17.13 -4.93 -5.53
CA CYS A 55 -16.89 -5.42 -6.87
C CYS A 55 -17.19 -6.92 -7.01
N GLN A 56 -17.66 -7.31 -8.19
CA GLN A 56 -17.72 -8.71 -8.62
C GLN A 56 -16.60 -8.94 -9.61
N LEU A 57 -15.52 -9.56 -9.14
CA LEU A 57 -14.40 -9.96 -9.98
C LEU A 57 -14.59 -11.39 -10.45
N ALA A 58 -14.25 -11.65 -11.71
CA ALA A 58 -14.10 -13.01 -12.18
C ALA A 58 -12.95 -13.74 -11.43
N ALA A 59 -13.00 -15.07 -11.43
CA ALA A 59 -12.10 -15.90 -10.63
C ALA A 59 -10.61 -15.70 -11.01
N SER A 60 -10.32 -15.51 -12.30
CA SER A 60 -8.96 -15.25 -12.79
C SER A 60 -8.37 -13.94 -12.25
N GLU A 61 -9.15 -12.87 -12.28
CA GLU A 61 -8.75 -11.54 -11.83
C GLU A 61 -8.59 -11.50 -10.30
N SER A 62 -9.48 -12.19 -9.58
CA SER A 62 -9.38 -12.37 -8.14
C SER A 62 -8.10 -13.09 -7.73
N MET A 63 -7.66 -14.08 -8.52
CA MET A 63 -6.44 -14.83 -8.24
C MET A 63 -5.18 -13.98 -8.39
N ILE A 64 -5.13 -13.10 -9.39
CA ILE A 64 -4.00 -12.18 -9.59
C ILE A 64 -3.83 -11.25 -8.39
N LEU A 65 -4.94 -10.64 -7.94
CA LEU A 65 -4.91 -9.76 -6.76
C LEU A 65 -4.53 -10.52 -5.49
N ALA A 66 -5.08 -11.73 -5.28
CA ALA A 66 -4.74 -12.54 -4.12
C ALA A 66 -3.24 -12.87 -4.05
N GLN A 67 -2.62 -13.18 -5.18
CA GLN A 67 -1.18 -13.44 -5.25
C GLN A 67 -0.37 -12.18 -4.95
N LEU A 68 -0.74 -11.03 -5.51
CA LEU A 68 -0.06 -9.76 -5.27
C LEU A 68 -0.18 -9.30 -3.82
N PHE A 69 -1.37 -9.39 -3.22
CA PHE A 69 -1.56 -9.04 -1.81
C PHE A 69 -0.78 -9.97 -0.90
N LYS A 70 -0.75 -11.28 -1.20
CA LYS A 70 0.07 -12.24 -0.44
C LYS A 70 1.56 -11.91 -0.54
N LYS A 71 2.07 -11.66 -1.75
CA LYS A 71 3.48 -11.29 -1.98
C LYS A 71 3.83 -10.00 -1.24
N THR A 72 2.97 -9.00 -1.32
CA THR A 72 3.13 -7.71 -0.62
C THR A 72 3.20 -7.91 0.90
N ALA A 73 2.27 -8.70 1.47
CA ALA A 73 2.25 -9.02 2.90
C ALA A 73 3.55 -9.70 3.37
N GLN A 74 4.15 -10.55 2.53
CA GLN A 74 5.41 -11.24 2.84
C GLN A 74 6.66 -10.32 2.75
N GLN A 75 6.56 -9.19 2.05
CA GLN A 75 7.69 -8.30 1.77
C GLN A 75 7.59 -6.93 2.49
N LEU A 76 6.62 -6.78 3.40
CA LEU A 76 6.31 -5.54 4.12
C LEU A 76 7.23 -5.23 5.34
N SER A 77 8.43 -5.83 5.40
CA SER A 77 9.41 -5.59 6.48
C SER A 77 10.02 -4.19 6.42
N GLN A 78 10.56 -3.68 7.53
CA GLN A 78 11.23 -2.36 7.55
C GLN A 78 12.53 -2.34 6.72
N GLU A 79 13.24 -3.47 6.64
CA GLU A 79 14.53 -3.59 5.97
C GLU A 79 14.41 -3.76 4.45
N ASN A 80 13.24 -4.19 3.96
CA ASN A 80 13.01 -4.41 2.54
C ASN A 80 12.52 -3.10 1.89
N PRO A 81 13.22 -2.54 0.88
CA PRO A 81 12.78 -1.35 0.16
C PRO A 81 11.44 -1.49 -0.58
N ALA A 82 11.03 -2.73 -0.88
CA ALA A 82 9.83 -3.10 -1.64
C ALA A 82 9.80 -2.66 -3.11
N GLN A 83 10.94 -2.30 -3.70
CA GLN A 83 11.05 -1.91 -5.11
C GLN A 83 10.61 -3.05 -6.06
N ASP A 84 11.00 -4.29 -5.77
CA ASP A 84 10.62 -5.47 -6.58
C ASP A 84 9.10 -5.63 -6.71
N LEU A 85 8.32 -5.22 -5.69
CA LEU A 85 6.85 -5.26 -5.76
C LEU A 85 6.29 -4.24 -6.75
N LEU A 86 6.91 -3.06 -6.87
CA LEU A 86 6.51 -2.05 -7.85
C LEU A 86 6.79 -2.52 -9.27
N ASP A 87 7.92 -3.22 -9.46
CA ASP A 87 8.29 -3.78 -10.75
C ASP A 87 7.31 -4.87 -11.18
N ASP A 88 6.90 -5.76 -10.25
CA ASP A 88 5.84 -6.75 -10.52
C ASP A 88 4.53 -6.08 -10.94
N ILE A 89 4.07 -5.07 -10.19
CA ILE A 89 2.82 -4.37 -10.48
C ILE A 89 2.90 -3.70 -11.84
N SER A 90 4.03 -3.07 -12.17
CA SER A 90 4.27 -2.47 -13.48
C SER A 90 4.20 -3.50 -14.61
N GLN A 91 4.74 -4.71 -14.39
CA GLN A 91 4.63 -5.81 -15.34
C GLN A 91 3.18 -6.26 -15.55
N TYR A 92 2.40 -6.43 -14.47
CA TYR A 92 0.99 -6.78 -14.57
C TYR A 92 0.18 -5.70 -15.31
N LEU A 93 0.44 -4.42 -15.01
CA LEU A 93 -0.19 -3.30 -15.70
C LEU A 93 0.13 -3.28 -17.19
N ALA A 94 1.38 -3.61 -17.58
CA ALA A 94 1.76 -3.73 -18.98
C ALA A 94 1.03 -4.89 -19.68
N ILE A 95 0.98 -6.07 -19.05
CA ILE A 95 0.23 -7.23 -19.57
C ILE A 95 -1.25 -6.88 -19.78
N PHE A 96 -1.86 -6.12 -18.87
CA PHE A 96 -3.26 -5.72 -18.98
C PHE A 96 -3.51 -4.71 -20.10
N ARG A 97 -2.54 -3.85 -20.42
CA ARG A 97 -2.64 -2.91 -21.54
C ARG A 97 -2.64 -3.62 -22.90
N GLU A 98 -1.92 -4.73 -23.02
CA GLU A 98 -1.84 -5.52 -24.26
C GLU A 98 -3.06 -6.44 -24.48
N ARG A 99 -3.95 -6.58 -23.49
CA ARG A 99 -5.16 -7.40 -23.64
C ARG A 99 -6.12 -6.76 -24.65
N PRO A 100 -6.88 -7.57 -25.43
CA PRO A 100 -7.94 -7.06 -26.30
C PRO A 100 -8.92 -6.19 -25.53
N LEU A 101 -9.45 -5.14 -26.17
CA LEU A 101 -10.47 -4.27 -25.58
C LEU A 101 -11.65 -5.07 -25.02
N PRO A 102 -12.25 -4.64 -23.90
CA PRO A 102 -13.42 -5.30 -23.35
C PRO A 102 -14.56 -5.28 -24.37
N LYS A 103 -15.20 -6.42 -24.58
CA LYS A 103 -16.30 -6.59 -25.54
C LYS A 103 -17.65 -6.28 -24.91
N THR A 104 -17.75 -6.36 -23.59
CA THR A 104 -18.97 -6.11 -22.83
C THR A 104 -18.73 -5.06 -21.75
N ARG A 105 -19.82 -4.43 -21.30
CA ARG A 105 -19.78 -3.48 -20.17
C ARG A 105 -19.30 -4.15 -18.88
N GLU A 106 -19.78 -5.36 -18.62
CA GLU A 106 -19.36 -6.15 -17.45
C GLU A 106 -17.84 -6.40 -17.48
N GLU A 107 -17.31 -6.81 -18.64
CA GLU A 107 -15.86 -7.00 -18.81
C GLU A 107 -15.07 -5.70 -18.60
N PHE A 108 -15.62 -4.56 -19.06
CA PHE A 108 -15.03 -3.25 -18.80
C PHE A 108 -15.02 -2.91 -17.30
N GLU A 109 -16.15 -3.07 -16.60
CA GLU A 109 -16.28 -2.76 -15.17
C GLU A 109 -15.36 -3.63 -14.31
N THR A 110 -15.28 -4.94 -14.59
CA THR A 110 -14.36 -5.87 -13.92
C THR A 110 -12.90 -5.45 -14.13
N ARG A 111 -12.50 -5.15 -15.38
CA ARG A 111 -11.11 -4.74 -15.69
C ARG A 111 -10.76 -3.38 -15.10
N ALA A 112 -11.70 -2.43 -15.10
CA ALA A 112 -11.51 -1.11 -14.49
C ALA A 112 -11.30 -1.23 -12.98
N THR A 113 -12.09 -2.08 -12.31
CA THR A 113 -11.93 -2.35 -10.88
C THR A 113 -10.56 -2.99 -10.58
N LEU A 114 -10.17 -4.00 -11.35
CA LEU A 114 -8.86 -4.64 -11.20
C LEU A 114 -7.72 -3.63 -11.36
N LEU A 115 -7.81 -2.76 -12.36
CA LEU A 115 -6.83 -1.71 -12.60
C LEU A 115 -6.77 -0.73 -11.43
N GLN A 116 -7.91 -0.31 -10.89
CA GLN A 116 -7.97 0.58 -9.73
C GLN A 116 -7.28 -0.07 -8.52
N LEU A 117 -7.61 -1.33 -8.20
CA LEU A 117 -7.01 -2.04 -7.07
C LEU A 117 -5.49 -2.22 -7.21
N LEU A 118 -5.00 -2.41 -8.43
CA LEU A 118 -3.55 -2.44 -8.70
C LEU A 118 -2.89 -1.08 -8.47
N ARG A 119 -3.53 0.02 -8.89
CA ARG A 119 -3.02 1.38 -8.66
C ARG A 119 -3.06 1.78 -7.19
N ASP A 120 -4.08 1.33 -6.46
CA ASP A 120 -4.15 1.53 -5.02
C ASP A 120 -3.01 0.76 -4.32
N LEU A 121 -2.76 -0.49 -4.73
CA LEU A 121 -1.63 -1.28 -4.22
C LEU A 121 -0.27 -0.66 -4.57
N GLU A 122 -0.09 -0.17 -5.80
CA GLU A 122 1.11 0.56 -6.23
C GLU A 122 1.34 1.77 -5.32
N THR A 123 0.29 2.57 -5.07
CA THR A 123 0.36 3.73 -4.18
C THR A 123 0.70 3.32 -2.75
N PHE A 124 0.11 2.23 -2.25
CA PHE A 124 0.41 1.68 -0.93
C PHE A 124 1.88 1.29 -0.77
N ILE A 125 2.49 0.69 -1.79
CA ILE A 125 3.90 0.30 -1.78
C ILE A 125 4.80 1.52 -1.97
N GLN A 126 4.45 2.43 -2.88
CA GLN A 126 5.23 3.65 -3.15
C GLN A 126 5.42 4.49 -1.88
N VAL A 127 4.37 4.61 -1.05
CA VAL A 127 4.45 5.29 0.25
C VAL A 127 5.55 4.71 1.16
N LYS A 128 5.79 3.40 1.12
CA LYS A 128 6.89 2.75 1.84
C LYS A 128 8.24 2.99 1.16
N VAL A 129 8.30 2.88 -0.17
CA VAL A 129 9.53 3.10 -0.95
C VAL A 129 10.05 4.52 -0.74
N ASP A 130 9.18 5.52 -0.81
CA ASP A 130 9.50 6.94 -0.58
C ASP A 130 10.09 7.14 0.81
N PHE A 131 9.44 6.57 1.83
CA PHE A 131 9.94 6.61 3.21
C PHE A 131 11.32 5.96 3.33
N TYR A 132 11.51 4.78 2.75
CA TYR A 132 12.79 4.09 2.80
C TYR A 132 13.89 4.92 2.12
N GLN A 133 13.65 5.45 0.93
CA GLN A 133 14.65 6.27 0.21
C GLN A 133 15.04 7.53 0.98
N GLN A 134 14.09 8.15 1.70
CA GLN A 134 14.35 9.34 2.49
C GLN A 134 15.12 9.03 3.78
N PHE A 135 14.79 7.95 4.47
CA PHE A 135 15.27 7.70 5.84
C PHE A 135 16.29 6.56 5.98
N HIS A 136 16.54 5.76 4.94
CA HIS A 136 17.47 4.61 5.01
C HIS A 136 18.93 5.02 5.24
N LYS A 137 19.34 6.23 4.83
CA LYS A 137 20.69 6.76 5.07
C LYS A 137 20.89 7.40 6.43
N GLU A 138 19.82 7.64 7.19
CA GLU A 138 19.91 8.31 8.50
C GLU A 138 20.15 7.33 9.66
N THR A 139 20.10 6.02 9.38
CA THR A 139 20.24 4.93 10.36
C THR A 139 21.58 4.17 10.28
N GLU A 140 22.45 4.49 9.31
CA GLU A 140 23.85 4.02 9.22
C GLU A 140 24.83 5.03 9.83
#